data_AF-A0A6J6SKP3-F1
#
_entry.id   AF-A0A6J6SKP3-F1
#
_cell.length_a   1.000
_cell.length_b   1.000
_cell.length_c   1.000
_cell.angle_alpha   90.00
_cell.angle_beta   90.00
_cell.angle_gamma   90.00
#
_symmetry.space_group_name_H-M   'P 1'
#
loop_
_entity.id
_entity.type
_entity.pdbx_description
1 polymer ?
#
loop_
_entity_poly.entity_id
_entity_poly.type
_entity_poly.pdbx_seq_one_letter_code
_entity_poly.pdbx_strand_id
1 'polypeptide(L)'
;MVNGPLIPGLREFDGPKRQIPRVVWWAVVLVVASGLAIVLAGVFASSGPMRGLGLVSEGLQPVAYRPTTSEQALQVALALPPEGLCRQDTVDVSTTEDESFVRVTATRTSARSGACAATGSSGDRMWVDVQLAAPLGERRVVASTDSEPLPRDTSAGLG
;
A
#
# COMPACT_ATOMS: atom_id res chain seq x y z
N MET A 1 17.95 76.76 -35.00
CA MET A 1 17.89 76.64 -33.53
C MET A 1 16.50 76.16 -33.16
N VAL A 2 16.38 74.93 -32.66
CA VAL A 2 15.61 74.51 -31.46
C VAL A 2 15.95 73.02 -31.31
N ASN A 3 16.98 72.74 -30.52
CA ASN A 3 17.24 71.40 -30.00
C ASN A 3 16.40 71.28 -28.73
N GLY A 4 15.27 70.58 -28.81
CA GLY A 4 14.50 70.18 -27.63
C GLY A 4 15.20 69.00 -26.93
N PRO A 5 15.12 68.89 -25.60
CA PRO A 5 15.82 67.84 -24.86
C PRO A 5 15.16 66.49 -25.11
N LEU A 6 15.85 65.60 -25.82
CA LEU A 6 15.58 64.17 -25.77
C LEU A 6 15.87 63.74 -24.34
N ILE A 7 14.84 63.62 -23.50
CA ILE A 7 14.95 63.00 -22.17
C ILE A 7 15.37 61.54 -22.40
N PRO A 8 16.63 61.16 -22.12
CA PRO A 8 17.10 59.81 -22.29
C PRO A 8 17.04 59.15 -20.91
N GLY A 9 16.06 58.29 -20.63
CA GLY A 9 16.04 57.72 -19.27
C GLY A 9 14.96 56.75 -18.85
N LEU A 10 14.14 56.18 -19.75
CA LEU A 10 13.09 55.24 -19.34
C LEU A 10 13.46 53.75 -19.46
N ARG A 11 14.74 53.43 -19.76
CA ARG A 11 15.26 52.05 -19.80
C ARG A 11 16.36 51.75 -18.77
N GLU A 12 16.67 52.69 -17.89
CA GLU A 12 17.74 52.53 -16.89
C GLU A 12 17.37 51.66 -15.68
N PHE A 13 16.08 51.36 -15.48
CA PHE A 13 15.60 50.52 -14.37
C PHE A 13 15.32 49.07 -14.74
N ASP A 14 15.94 48.54 -15.80
CA ASP A 14 15.98 47.09 -16.01
C ASP A 14 17.14 46.53 -15.16
N GLY A 15 16.88 46.37 -13.86
CA GLY A 15 17.84 45.82 -12.91
C GLY A 15 18.41 44.50 -13.44
N PRO A 16 19.70 44.18 -13.16
CA PRO A 16 20.37 43.05 -13.78
C PRO A 16 19.53 41.79 -13.52
N LYS A 17 18.98 41.20 -14.60
CA LYS A 17 18.35 39.88 -14.54
C LYS A 17 19.39 38.96 -13.92
N ARG A 18 19.20 38.59 -12.64
CA ARG A 18 20.08 37.66 -11.93
C ARG A 18 20.05 36.35 -12.70
N GLN A 19 21.01 36.18 -13.60
CA GLN A 19 21.20 34.93 -14.30
C GLN A 19 21.67 33.95 -13.24
N ILE A 20 20.79 33.00 -12.90
CA ILE A 20 21.14 31.94 -11.96
C ILE A 20 22.35 31.22 -12.57
N PRO A 21 23.51 31.20 -11.88
CA PRO A 21 24.70 30.60 -12.43
C PRO A 21 24.44 29.11 -12.67
N ARG A 22 24.91 28.59 -13.81
CA ARG A 22 24.68 27.19 -14.24
C ARG A 22 25.04 26.16 -13.15
N VAL A 23 26.01 26.48 -12.28
CA VAL A 23 26.42 25.66 -11.14
C VAL A 23 25.28 25.43 -10.14
N VAL A 24 24.47 26.45 -9.85
CA VAL A 24 23.31 26.33 -8.94
C VAL A 24 22.25 25.44 -9.56
N TRP A 25 22.06 25.52 -10.88
CA TRP A 25 21.14 24.64 -11.59
C TRP A 25 21.58 23.17 -11.52
N TRP A 26 22.88 22.89 -11.72
CA TRP A 26 23.44 21.54 -11.53
C TRP A 26 23.29 21.02 -10.11
N ALA A 27 23.49 21.88 -9.09
CA ALA A 27 23.29 21.50 -7.70
C ALA A 27 21.83 21.10 -7.42
N VAL A 28 20.86 21.87 -7.94
CA VAL A 28 19.43 21.55 -7.80
C VAL A 28 19.10 20.22 -8.48
N VAL A 29 19.60 19.98 -9.69
CA VAL A 29 19.39 18.70 -10.40
C VAL A 29 19.93 17.52 -9.60
N LEU A 30 21.11 17.67 -8.99
CA LEU A 30 21.73 16.62 -8.17
C LEU A 30 20.91 16.33 -6.90
N VAL A 31 20.40 17.36 -6.24
CA VAL A 31 19.50 17.23 -5.07
C VAL A 31 18.19 16.55 -5.46
N VAL A 32 17.58 16.94 -6.58
CA VAL A 32 16.35 16.31 -7.07
C VAL A 32 16.60 14.85 -7.45
N ALA A 33 17.68 14.56 -8.17
CA ALA A 33 18.02 13.20 -8.59
C ALA A 33 18.32 12.27 -7.40
N SER A 34 19.05 12.77 -6.40
CA SER A 34 19.34 12.01 -5.16
C SER A 34 18.08 11.79 -4.32
N GLY A 35 17.22 12.81 -4.18
CA GLY A 35 15.91 12.65 -3.56
C GLY A 35 15.06 11.59 -4.27
N LEU A 36 15.01 11.62 -5.60
CA LEU A 36 14.28 10.63 -6.40
C LEU A 36 14.86 9.22 -6.21
N ALA A 37 16.19 9.08 -6.17
CA ALA A 37 16.85 7.80 -5.95
C ALA A 37 16.55 7.22 -4.55
N ILE A 38 16.50 8.06 -3.51
CA ILE A 38 16.15 7.64 -2.15
C ILE A 38 14.69 7.17 -2.09
N VAL A 39 13.77 7.90 -2.72
CA VAL A 39 12.35 7.51 -2.79
C VAL A 39 12.20 6.17 -3.52
N LEU A 40 12.84 6.01 -4.67
CA LEU A 40 12.82 4.76 -5.43
C LEU A 40 13.42 3.61 -4.60
N ALA A 41 14.58 3.81 -3.97
CA ALA A 41 15.20 2.81 -3.12
C ALA A 41 14.32 2.40 -1.93
N GLY A 42 13.61 3.34 -1.30
CA GLY A 42 12.66 3.05 -0.23
C GLY A 42 11.49 2.17 -0.68
N VAL A 43 10.96 2.41 -1.88
CA VAL A 43 9.87 1.62 -2.47
C VAL A 43 10.32 0.20 -2.82
N PHE A 44 11.55 0.03 -3.32
CA PHE A 44 12.08 -1.30 -3.67
C PHE A 44 12.69 -2.07 -2.49
N ALA A 45 13.04 -1.40 -1.39
CA ALA A 45 13.60 -2.06 -0.21
C ALA A 45 12.59 -2.96 0.53
N SER A 46 11.28 -2.72 0.39
CA SER A 46 10.24 -3.56 0.99
C SER A 46 10.01 -4.87 0.24
N SER A 47 10.30 -4.93 -1.06
CA SER A 47 9.96 -6.06 -1.94
C SER A 47 11.18 -6.75 -2.56
N GLY A 48 12.32 -6.77 -1.85
CA GLY A 48 13.55 -7.37 -2.36
C GLY A 48 13.50 -8.91 -2.46
N PRO A 49 13.88 -9.53 -3.61
CA PRO A 49 13.79 -10.98 -3.83
C PRO A 49 14.73 -11.82 -2.95
N MET A 50 15.64 -11.18 -2.21
CA MET A 50 16.59 -11.88 -1.33
C MET A 50 16.07 -12.19 0.08
N ARG A 51 14.84 -11.76 0.44
CA ARG A 51 14.24 -12.12 1.74
C ARG A 51 13.66 -13.54 1.80
N GLY A 52 13.55 -14.23 0.66
CA GLY A 52 12.89 -15.54 0.55
C GLY A 52 13.73 -16.76 0.93
N LEU A 53 15.02 -16.61 1.25
CA LEU A 53 15.87 -17.74 1.64
C LEU A 53 15.50 -18.20 3.07
N GLY A 54 14.65 -19.22 3.17
CA GLY A 54 14.24 -19.82 4.44
C GLY A 54 12.80 -19.50 4.88
N LEU A 55 12.04 -18.79 4.04
CA LEU A 55 10.61 -18.55 4.25
C LEU A 55 9.77 -19.53 3.42
N VAL A 56 8.62 -19.94 3.95
CA VAL A 56 7.61 -20.76 3.28
C VAL A 56 6.31 -19.95 3.27
N SER A 57 5.65 -19.90 2.12
CA SER A 57 4.36 -19.23 1.96
C SER A 57 3.27 -20.28 1.77
N GLU A 58 2.21 -20.17 2.56
CA GLU A 58 1.05 -21.07 2.56
C GLU A 58 -0.23 -20.26 2.41
N GLY A 59 -1.21 -20.80 1.69
CA GLY A 59 -2.52 -20.17 1.55
C GLY A 59 -3.33 -20.27 2.85
N LEU A 60 -3.92 -19.15 3.28
CA LEU A 60 -4.91 -19.13 4.35
C LEU A 60 -6.31 -19.10 3.76
N GLN A 61 -7.25 -19.83 4.38
CA GLN A 61 -8.63 -19.86 3.91
C GLN A 61 -9.43 -18.68 4.52
N PRO A 62 -10.01 -17.81 3.68
CA PRO A 62 -10.97 -16.81 4.14
C PRO A 62 -12.29 -17.50 4.54
N VAL A 63 -12.88 -17.09 5.66
CA VAL A 63 -14.06 -17.73 6.25
C VAL A 63 -15.29 -16.83 6.24
N ALA A 64 -15.10 -15.53 6.47
CA ALA A 64 -16.20 -14.58 6.53
C ALA A 64 -15.69 -13.17 6.20
N TYR A 65 -16.61 -12.24 5.96
CA TYR A 65 -16.28 -10.83 5.83
C TYR A 65 -17.27 -9.97 6.60
N ARG A 66 -16.84 -8.78 7.04
CA ARG A 66 -17.71 -7.76 7.61
C ARG A 66 -17.38 -6.39 7.03
N PRO A 67 -18.39 -5.61 6.61
CA PRO A 67 -18.17 -4.25 6.14
C PRO A 67 -17.73 -3.35 7.30
N THR A 68 -16.89 -2.36 7.01
CA THR A 68 -16.53 -1.33 7.99
C THR A 68 -17.39 -0.09 7.81
N THR A 69 -17.13 0.97 8.58
CA THR A 69 -17.77 2.29 8.40
C THR A 69 -17.40 2.95 7.07
N SER A 70 -16.32 2.53 6.41
CA SER A 70 -15.94 2.99 5.08
C SER A 70 -16.36 1.95 4.03
N GLU A 71 -17.04 2.40 2.98
CA GLU A 71 -17.46 1.51 1.88
C GLU A 71 -16.28 0.94 1.07
N GLN A 72 -15.10 1.55 1.21
CA GLN A 72 -13.85 1.11 0.59
C GLN A 72 -12.99 0.26 1.53
N ALA A 73 -13.40 0.03 2.77
CA ALA A 73 -12.66 -0.81 3.70
C ALA A 73 -13.51 -2.00 4.15
N LEU A 74 -12.91 -3.19 4.09
CA LEU A 74 -13.55 -4.46 4.41
C LEU A 74 -12.70 -5.21 5.41
N GLN A 75 -13.32 -5.82 6.41
CA GLN A 75 -12.61 -6.73 7.30
C GLN A 75 -12.90 -8.17 6.89
N VAL A 76 -11.85 -8.95 6.66
CA VAL A 76 -11.96 -10.36 6.28
C VAL A 76 -11.48 -11.23 7.44
N ALA A 77 -12.28 -12.23 7.80
CA ALA A 77 -11.92 -13.25 8.76
C ALA A 77 -11.16 -14.37 8.06
N LEU A 78 -9.97 -14.69 8.56
CA LEU A 78 -9.15 -15.81 8.11
C LEU A 78 -9.20 -16.93 9.15
N ALA A 79 -9.29 -18.18 8.70
CA ALA A 79 -9.12 -19.34 9.57
C ALA A 79 -7.66 -19.39 10.03
N LEU A 80 -7.43 -19.46 11.35
CA LEU A 80 -6.11 -19.78 11.85
C LEU A 80 -5.78 -21.24 11.50
N PRO A 81 -4.54 -21.52 11.08
CA PRO A 81 -4.10 -22.89 10.83
C PRO A 81 -3.97 -23.63 12.17
N PRO A 82 -3.97 -24.98 12.17
CA PRO A 82 -4.03 -25.77 13.40
C PRO A 82 -2.79 -25.58 14.30
N GLU A 83 -1.64 -25.29 13.70
CA GLU A 83 -0.41 -24.91 14.40
C GLU A 83 -0.40 -23.45 14.90
N GLY A 84 -1.44 -22.66 14.61
CA GLY A 84 -1.57 -21.25 14.97
C GLY A 84 -0.64 -20.32 14.19
N LEU A 85 -0.55 -19.05 14.63
CA LEU A 85 0.30 -18.05 13.98
C LEU A 85 1.51 -17.70 14.85
N CYS A 86 2.71 -17.72 14.27
CA CYS A 86 3.88 -17.20 14.95
C CYS A 86 3.88 -15.67 14.93
N ARG A 87 4.49 -15.06 15.95
CA ARG A 87 4.66 -13.60 16.02
C ARG A 87 5.46 -13.01 14.85
N GLN A 88 6.35 -13.81 14.26
CA GLN A 88 7.16 -13.42 13.10
C GLN A 88 6.51 -13.76 11.76
N ASP A 89 5.34 -14.41 11.77
CA ASP A 89 4.64 -14.72 10.53
C ASP A 89 4.05 -13.43 9.96
N THR A 90 4.15 -13.30 8.64
CA THR A 90 3.52 -12.21 7.91
C THR A 90 2.29 -12.75 7.22
N VAL A 91 1.13 -12.18 7.54
CA VAL A 91 -0.12 -12.47 6.84
C VAL A 91 -0.36 -11.37 5.83
N ASP A 92 -0.45 -11.73 4.57
CA ASP A 92 -0.75 -10.83 3.47
C ASP A 92 -2.12 -11.17 2.89
N VAL A 93 -2.98 -10.16 2.78
CA VAL A 93 -4.33 -10.29 2.24
C VAL A 93 -4.45 -9.37 1.05
N SER A 94 -4.65 -9.96 -0.12
CA SER A 94 -4.85 -9.25 -1.37
C SER A 94 -6.27 -9.47 -1.88
N THR A 95 -6.79 -8.45 -2.56
CA THR A 95 -8.07 -8.55 -3.25
C THR A 95 -7.90 -8.30 -4.73
N THR A 96 -8.60 -9.11 -5.51
CA THR A 96 -8.78 -8.90 -6.94
C THR A 96 -10.23 -8.47 -7.15
N GLU A 97 -10.41 -7.26 -7.65
CA GLU A 97 -11.74 -6.66 -7.84
C GLU A 97 -12.18 -6.76 -9.30
N ASP A 98 -13.35 -7.37 -9.49
CA ASP A 98 -14.11 -7.37 -10.74
C ASP A 98 -15.38 -6.51 -10.57
N GLU A 99 -16.12 -6.32 -11.67
CA GLU A 99 -17.37 -5.53 -11.65
C GLU A 99 -18.43 -6.10 -10.70
N SER A 100 -18.49 -7.43 -10.55
CA SER A 100 -19.52 -8.12 -9.76
C SER A 100 -18.98 -8.81 -8.50
N PHE A 101 -17.66 -9.02 -8.40
CA PHE A 101 -17.06 -9.84 -7.37
C PHE A 101 -15.79 -9.20 -6.80
N VAL A 102 -15.57 -9.41 -5.49
CA VAL A 102 -14.32 -9.12 -4.81
C VAL A 102 -13.73 -10.45 -4.39
N ARG A 103 -12.65 -10.87 -5.05
CA ARG A 103 -12.00 -12.14 -4.79
C ARG A 103 -10.89 -11.93 -3.76
N VAL A 104 -10.97 -12.62 -2.63
CA VAL A 104 -10.02 -12.47 -1.53
C VAL A 104 -9.01 -13.60 -1.54
N THR A 105 -7.73 -13.26 -1.54
CA THR A 105 -6.61 -14.19 -1.42
C THR A 105 -5.83 -13.85 -0.15
N ALA A 106 -5.60 -14.84 0.70
CA ALA A 106 -4.77 -14.66 1.89
C ALA A 106 -3.60 -15.64 1.87
N THR A 107 -2.42 -15.15 2.21
CA THR A 107 -1.22 -15.97 2.32
C THR A 107 -0.51 -15.68 3.64
N ARG A 108 0.01 -16.73 4.27
CA ARG A 108 0.90 -16.64 5.41
C ARG A 108 2.31 -16.93 4.93
N THR A 109 3.25 -16.08 5.29
CA THR A 109 4.68 -16.35 5.10
C THR A 109 5.34 -16.55 6.45
N SER A 110 5.94 -17.72 6.66
CA SER A 110 6.58 -18.14 7.91
C SER A 110 8.01 -18.66 7.67
N ALA A 111 8.80 -18.77 8.73
CA ALA A 111 10.15 -19.34 8.64
C ALA A 111 10.11 -20.88 8.66
N ARG A 112 10.84 -21.53 7.74
CA ARG A 112 10.85 -22.99 7.57
C ARG A 112 11.30 -23.76 8.81
N SER A 113 12.17 -23.17 9.63
CA SER A 113 12.83 -23.81 10.78
C SER A 113 12.31 -23.34 12.13
N GLY A 114 11.30 -22.45 12.17
CA GLY A 114 10.87 -21.80 13.40
C GLY A 114 9.79 -22.59 14.13
N ALA A 115 10.16 -23.43 15.09
CA ALA A 115 9.23 -23.81 16.14
C ALA A 115 8.97 -22.57 17.01
N CYS A 116 7.73 -22.10 17.06
CA CYS A 116 7.35 -20.89 17.79
C CYS A 116 6.25 -21.20 18.81
N ALA A 117 6.13 -20.36 19.84
CA ALA A 117 4.92 -20.32 20.64
C ALA A 117 3.82 -19.68 19.78
N ALA A 118 2.96 -20.53 19.22
CA ALA A 118 1.87 -20.10 18.38
C ALA A 118 0.86 -19.27 19.17
N THR A 119 0.36 -18.21 18.53
CA THR A 119 -0.70 -17.36 19.07
C THR A 119 -2.01 -17.72 18.39
N GLY A 120 -3.07 -17.87 19.18
CA GLY A 120 -4.39 -18.31 18.73
C GLY A 120 -4.53 -19.83 18.69
N SER A 121 -5.75 -20.30 18.86
CA SER A 121 -6.11 -21.71 18.87
C SER A 121 -6.77 -22.13 17.55
N SER A 122 -6.69 -23.43 17.23
CA SER A 122 -7.43 -24.01 16.11
C SER A 122 -8.92 -23.69 16.26
N GLY A 123 -9.49 -22.97 15.28
CA GLY A 123 -10.87 -22.50 15.30
C GLY A 123 -11.05 -21.00 15.59
N ASP A 124 -10.00 -20.33 16.07
CA ASP A 124 -10.00 -18.87 16.15
C ASP A 124 -9.96 -18.25 14.76
N ARG A 125 -10.48 -17.01 14.67
CA ARG A 125 -10.50 -16.22 13.44
C ARG A 125 -9.66 -14.97 13.65
N MET A 126 -8.81 -14.67 12.68
CA MET A 126 -8.11 -13.40 12.61
C MET A 126 -8.85 -12.47 11.67
N TRP A 127 -9.16 -11.26 12.14
CA TRP A 127 -9.74 -10.21 11.30
C TRP A 127 -8.62 -9.36 10.74
N VAL A 128 -8.61 -9.19 9.41
CA VAL A 128 -7.65 -8.35 8.70
C VAL A 128 -8.41 -7.27 7.93
N ASP A 129 -7.98 -6.02 8.10
CA ASP A 129 -8.45 -4.89 7.32
C ASP A 129 -7.89 -4.94 5.90
N VAL A 130 -8.78 -4.79 4.92
CA VAL A 130 -8.45 -4.78 3.50
C VAL A 130 -9.05 -3.53 2.88
N GLN A 131 -8.24 -2.81 2.12
CA GLN A 131 -8.69 -1.67 1.35
C GLN A 131 -9.08 -2.09 -0.06
N LEU A 132 -10.23 -1.62 -0.51
CA LEU A 132 -10.77 -1.79 -1.85
C LEU A 132 -10.50 -0.54 -2.70
N ALA A 133 -10.26 -0.75 -3.99
CA ALA A 133 -10.14 0.28 -5.00
C ALA A 133 -11.50 0.93 -5.33
N ALA A 134 -12.58 0.17 -5.25
CA ALA A 134 -13.96 0.64 -5.44
C ALA A 134 -14.83 0.34 -4.21
N PRO A 135 -15.94 1.09 -3.98
CA PRO A 135 -16.87 0.78 -2.89
C PRO A 135 -17.49 -0.62 -3.05
N LEU A 136 -17.71 -1.34 -1.95
CA LEU A 136 -18.22 -2.72 -2.00
C LEU A 136 -19.58 -2.81 -2.72
N GLY A 137 -20.52 -1.90 -2.41
CA GLY A 137 -21.84 -1.85 -3.05
C GLY A 137 -22.58 -3.19 -3.00
N GLU A 138 -23.07 -3.63 -4.17
CA GLU A 138 -23.77 -4.91 -4.34
C GLU A 138 -22.83 -6.08 -4.72
N ARG A 139 -21.51 -5.85 -4.74
CA ARG A 139 -20.54 -6.87 -5.18
C ARG A 139 -20.46 -8.00 -4.16
N ARG A 140 -20.27 -9.22 -4.66
CA ARG A 140 -20.15 -10.42 -3.83
C ARG A 140 -18.70 -10.67 -3.45
N VAL A 141 -18.44 -10.91 -2.18
CA VAL A 141 -17.10 -11.29 -1.70
C VAL A 141 -16.97 -12.81 -1.80
N VAL A 142 -15.94 -13.28 -2.49
CA VAL A 142 -15.69 -14.71 -2.72
C VAL A 142 -14.26 -15.08 -2.32
N ALA A 143 -14.05 -16.29 -1.84
CA ALA A 143 -12.71 -16.81 -1.62
C ALA A 143 -12.03 -17.10 -2.96
N SER A 144 -10.73 -16.80 -3.08
CA SER A 144 -9.98 -17.02 -4.32
C SER A 144 -9.81 -18.50 -4.65
N THR A 145 -9.67 -19.33 -3.62
CA THR A 145 -9.34 -20.76 -3.70
C THR A 145 -10.42 -21.57 -4.41
N ASP A 146 -11.69 -21.34 -4.06
CA ASP A 146 -12.85 -22.15 -4.47
C ASP A 146 -13.94 -21.31 -5.13
N SER A 147 -13.80 -19.98 -5.17
CA SER A 147 -14.85 -19.04 -5.59
C SER A 147 -16.13 -19.15 -4.76
N GLU A 148 -16.07 -19.72 -3.57
CA GLU A 148 -17.24 -19.85 -2.70
C GLU A 148 -17.59 -18.47 -2.11
N PRO A 149 -18.87 -18.08 -2.12
CA PRO A 149 -19.29 -16.83 -1.51
C PRO A 149 -19.02 -16.85 0.00
N LEU A 150 -18.29 -15.84 0.46
CA LEU A 150 -18.02 -15.70 1.88
C LEU A 150 -19.28 -15.23 2.60
N PRO A 151 -19.66 -15.85 3.73
CA PRO A 151 -20.76 -15.36 4.54
C PRO A 151 -20.43 -13.97 5.11
N ARG A 152 -21.43 -13.08 5.06
CA ARG A 152 -21.35 -11.78 5.73
C ARG A 152 -21.57 -11.98 7.23
N ASP A 153 -20.59 -11.60 8.02
CA ASP A 153 -20.73 -11.54 9.46
C ASP A 153 -21.44 -10.23 9.86
N THR A 154 -22.56 -10.39 10.58
CA THR A 154 -23.42 -9.28 11.03
C THR A 154 -23.22 -8.95 12.50
N SER A 155 -22.32 -9.66 13.19
CA SER A 155 -22.06 -9.49 14.63
C SER A 155 -21.33 -8.19 15.00
N ALA A 156 -20.94 -7.36 14.03
CA ALA A 156 -20.29 -6.05 14.23
C ALA A 156 -21.25 -4.92 14.71
N GLY A 157 -22.26 -5.25 15.52
CA GLY A 157 -23.30 -4.32 15.95
C GLY A 157 -23.68 -4.37 17.43
N LEU A 158 -22.92 -5.07 18.28
CA LEU A 158 -23.11 -5.06 19.74
C LEU A 158 -21.75 -5.09 20.44
N GLY A 159 -21.24 -3.90 20.73
CA GLY A 159 -20.04 -3.66 21.53
C GLY A 159 -19.85 -2.17 21.78
#